data_AF-A0A968VZ53-F1
#
_entry.id   AF-A0A968VZ53-F1
#
_cell.length_a   1.000
_cell.length_b   1.000
_cell.length_c   1.000
_cell.angle_alpha   90.00
_cell.angle_beta   90.00
_cell.angle_gamma   90.00
#
_symmetry.space_group_name_H-M   'P 1'
#
loop_
_entity.id
_entity.type
_entity.pdbx_description
1 polymer ?
#
loop_
_entity_poly.entity_id
_entity_poly.type
_entity_poly.pdbx_seq_one_letter_code
_entity_poly.pdbx_strand_id
1 'polypeptide(L)'
;MTAMKTFRTTPNGPITRYAALPRISTSTTGSKTTILLHFYGYVSIPEDGNYTFSTRSDDGSLLYIGDKLIVDNNGPHGAETQSGSVLMRAGLHRIHVTYSELYGGEELSVTYSSNTIPAQKIPDNQLFRELLEITTPPDVSLKVPRAGLKGFVGSRHFVPGNVERPGKSSLQSCLLCQRPVNW
;
A
#
# COMPACT_ATOMS: atom_id res chain seq x y z
N MET A 1 -12.46 14.45 3.35
CA MET A 1 -12.61 13.20 4.14
C MET A 1 -12.38 12.04 3.20
N THR A 2 -11.60 11.02 3.58
CA THR A 2 -11.40 9.83 2.74
C THR A 2 -12.64 8.94 2.80
N ALA A 3 -13.21 8.59 1.64
CA ALA A 3 -14.31 7.62 1.59
C ALA A 3 -13.78 6.23 1.97
N MET A 4 -14.38 5.62 2.99
CA MET A 4 -14.16 4.22 3.35
C MET A 4 -15.37 3.40 2.94
N LYS A 5 -15.14 2.25 2.30
CA LYS A 5 -16.19 1.28 1.95
C LYS A 5 -15.84 -0.06 2.58
N THR A 6 -16.87 -0.71 3.12
CA THR A 6 -16.76 -1.95 3.87
C THR A 6 -17.20 -3.09 2.97
N PHE A 7 -16.33 -4.10 2.78
CA PHE A 7 -16.63 -5.25 1.93
C PHE A 7 -16.43 -6.56 2.70
N ARG A 8 -17.12 -7.61 2.26
CA ARG A 8 -16.85 -9.01 2.65
C ARG A 8 -16.27 -9.74 1.44
N THR A 9 -15.12 -10.37 1.61
CA THR A 9 -14.46 -11.16 0.56
C THR A 9 -15.11 -12.54 0.38
N THR A 10 -15.77 -13.06 1.41
CA THR A 10 -16.65 -14.23 1.38
C THR A 10 -17.85 -14.00 2.31
N PRO A 11 -19.00 -14.71 2.15
CA PRO A 11 -20.22 -14.44 2.94
C PRO A 11 -19.99 -14.45 4.46
N ASN A 12 -19.17 -15.39 4.94
CA ASN A 12 -18.83 -15.59 6.36
C ASN A 12 -17.42 -15.10 6.71
N GLY A 13 -16.73 -14.40 5.79
CA GLY A 13 -15.37 -13.91 6.00
C GLY A 13 -15.29 -12.72 6.95
N PRO A 14 -14.07 -12.35 7.38
CA PRO A 14 -13.84 -11.11 8.11
C PRO A 14 -14.32 -9.90 7.28
N ILE A 15 -14.75 -8.87 8.00
CA ILE A 15 -15.15 -7.60 7.39
C ILE A 15 -13.90 -6.75 7.19
N THR A 16 -13.45 -6.62 5.94
CA THR A 16 -12.27 -5.81 5.61
C THR A 16 -12.71 -4.38 5.24
N ARG A 17 -12.00 -3.38 5.78
CA ARG A 17 -12.17 -1.98 5.38
C ARG A 17 -11.29 -1.65 4.18
N TYR A 18 -11.84 -0.89 3.26
CA TYR A 18 -11.11 -0.39 2.11
C TYR A 18 -11.25 1.13 2.03
N ALA A 19 -10.14 1.81 1.76
CA ALA A 19 -10.15 3.25 1.44
C ALA A 19 -10.24 3.43 -0.08
N ALA A 20 -11.01 4.44 -0.50
CA ALA A 20 -10.98 4.91 -1.88
C ALA A 20 -9.54 5.32 -2.27
N LEU A 21 -9.14 4.97 -3.49
CA LEU A 21 -7.89 5.40 -4.11
C LEU A 21 -8.12 6.60 -5.04
N PRO A 22 -7.14 7.51 -5.19
CA PRO A 22 -7.12 8.38 -6.35
C PRO A 22 -7.01 7.54 -7.63
N ARG A 23 -7.55 8.05 -8.75
CA ARG A 23 -7.38 7.47 -10.09
C ARG A 23 -5.95 6.96 -10.37
N ILE A 24 -5.84 5.82 -11.06
CA ILE A 24 -4.55 5.33 -11.58
C ILE A 24 -4.17 6.18 -12.80
N SER A 25 -3.29 7.17 -12.57
CA SER A 25 -2.63 7.97 -13.61
C SER A 25 -1.31 8.53 -13.13
N THR A 26 -0.27 8.51 -13.98
CA THR A 26 0.90 9.38 -13.80
C THR A 26 0.59 10.82 -14.22
N SER A 27 1.39 11.77 -13.73
CA SER A 27 1.41 13.16 -14.20
C SER A 27 2.71 13.82 -13.72
N THR A 28 3.82 13.42 -14.32
CA THR A 28 5.17 13.92 -14.01
C THR A 28 5.73 14.58 -15.27
N THR A 29 6.42 15.71 -15.09
CA THR A 29 6.91 16.52 -16.21
C THR A 29 8.43 16.54 -16.21
N GLY A 30 9.02 15.57 -16.93
CA GLY A 30 10.39 15.65 -17.40
C GLY A 30 11.45 15.24 -16.39
N SER A 31 11.84 13.97 -16.43
CA SER A 31 13.18 13.52 -16.08
C SER A 31 13.57 12.33 -16.96
N LYS A 32 14.84 12.25 -17.37
CA LYS A 32 15.36 11.09 -18.12
C LYS A 32 15.59 9.93 -17.16
N THR A 33 14.51 9.29 -16.73
CA THR A 33 14.49 8.24 -15.72
C THR A 33 13.58 7.12 -16.14
N THR A 34 14.10 5.89 -16.22
CA THR A 34 13.27 4.70 -16.30
C THR A 34 12.41 4.60 -15.04
N ILE A 35 11.08 4.60 -15.18
CA ILE A 35 10.14 4.48 -14.07
C ILE A 35 9.50 3.10 -14.14
N LEU A 36 9.41 2.40 -13.00
CA LEU A 36 8.63 1.17 -12.88
C LEU A 36 7.63 1.34 -11.72
N LEU A 37 6.34 1.38 -12.03
CA LEU A 37 5.26 1.49 -11.05
C LEU A 37 4.41 0.22 -11.03
N HIS A 38 4.01 -0.19 -9.82
CA HIS A 38 3.01 -1.24 -9.61
C HIS A 38 1.86 -0.68 -8.77
N PHE A 39 0.69 -0.54 -9.37
CA PHE A 39 -0.54 -0.11 -8.69
C PHE A 39 -1.32 -1.36 -8.28
N TYR A 40 -1.32 -1.67 -6.99
CA TYR A 40 -2.11 -2.76 -6.42
C TYR A 40 -3.36 -2.21 -5.73
N GLY A 41 -4.50 -2.85 -5.97
CA GLY A 41 -5.74 -2.52 -5.29
C GLY A 41 -6.87 -3.44 -5.70
N TYR A 42 -8.08 -2.91 -5.60
CA TYR A 42 -9.31 -3.60 -5.94
C TYR A 42 -10.25 -2.69 -6.72
N VAL A 43 -10.96 -3.25 -7.70
CA VAL A 43 -12.03 -2.57 -8.46
C VAL A 43 -13.40 -3.09 -8.03
N SER A 44 -14.31 -2.16 -7.76
CA SER A 44 -15.69 -2.40 -7.36
C SER A 44 -16.59 -2.38 -8.60
N ILE A 45 -17.04 -3.56 -9.01
CA ILE A 45 -17.91 -3.78 -10.17
C ILE A 45 -19.38 -3.69 -9.73
N PRO A 46 -20.21 -2.84 -10.35
CA PRO A 46 -21.59 -2.62 -9.89
C PRO A 46 -22.56 -3.77 -10.22
N GLU A 47 -22.37 -4.45 -11.36
CA GLU A 47 -23.28 -5.48 -11.87
C GLU A 47 -22.53 -6.58 -12.66
N ASP A 48 -23.07 -7.81 -12.69
CA ASP A 48 -22.55 -8.92 -13.50
C ASP A 48 -22.65 -8.57 -15.00
N GLY A 49 -21.58 -8.76 -15.77
CA GLY A 49 -21.55 -8.40 -17.20
C GLY A 49 -20.19 -8.60 -17.88
N ASN A 50 -20.12 -8.30 -19.18
CA ASN A 50 -18.84 -8.21 -19.90
C ASN A 50 -18.29 -6.79 -19.75
N TYR A 51 -17.07 -6.67 -19.23
CA TYR A 51 -16.37 -5.41 -19.06
C TYR A 51 -15.14 -5.37 -19.97
N THR A 52 -14.99 -4.28 -20.72
CA THR A 52 -13.74 -3.99 -21.43
C THR A 52 -12.92 -3.03 -20.59
N PHE A 53 -11.67 -3.40 -20.32
CA PHE A 53 -10.67 -2.51 -19.73
C PHE A 53 -9.73 -2.03 -20.84
N SER A 54 -9.22 -0.81 -20.69
CA SER A 54 -8.20 -0.26 -21.57
C SER A 54 -7.11 0.41 -20.75
N THR A 55 -5.87 0.31 -21.22
CA THR A 55 -4.78 1.18 -20.78
C THR A 55 -4.35 2.05 -21.96
N ARG A 56 -4.12 3.34 -21.68
CA ARG A 56 -3.34 4.22 -22.55
C ARG A 56 -2.03 4.51 -21.83
N SER A 57 -0.89 4.25 -22.48
CA SER A 57 0.41 4.52 -21.87
C SER A 57 1.52 4.85 -22.88
N ASP A 58 2.54 5.54 -22.38
CA ASP A 58 3.80 5.91 -23.02
C ASP A 58 4.86 5.83 -21.90
N ASP A 59 5.85 4.93 -21.90
CA ASP A 59 5.94 3.64 -22.62
C ASP A 59 4.90 2.59 -22.10
N GLY A 60 5.29 1.33 -21.88
CA GLY A 60 4.40 0.18 -21.71
C GLY A 60 3.62 0.04 -20.40
N SER A 61 2.50 -0.69 -20.45
CA SER A 61 1.69 -1.08 -19.29
C SER A 61 1.04 -2.46 -19.41
N LEU A 62 0.73 -3.09 -18.27
CA LEU A 62 -0.04 -4.34 -18.18
C LEU A 62 -1.16 -4.17 -17.16
N LEU A 63 -2.36 -4.67 -17.46
CA LEU A 63 -3.52 -4.65 -16.54
C LEU A 63 -4.03 -6.07 -16.27
N TYR A 64 -4.03 -6.44 -14.99
CA TYR A 64 -4.51 -7.71 -14.48
C TYR A 64 -5.79 -7.53 -13.66
N ILE A 65 -6.71 -8.49 -13.78
CA ILE A 65 -7.89 -8.63 -12.93
C ILE A 65 -7.86 -10.02 -12.29
N GLY A 66 -7.91 -10.07 -10.96
CA GLY A 66 -7.51 -11.27 -10.24
C GLY A 66 -6.04 -11.58 -10.50
N ASP A 67 -5.78 -12.74 -11.09
CA ASP A 67 -4.45 -13.18 -11.53
C ASP A 67 -4.36 -13.31 -13.06
N LYS A 68 -5.39 -12.85 -13.79
CA LYS A 68 -5.49 -12.93 -15.25
C LYS A 68 -5.07 -11.60 -15.89
N LEU A 69 -4.14 -11.66 -16.84
CA LEU A 69 -3.83 -10.53 -17.74
C LEU A 69 -5.05 -10.22 -18.63
N ILE A 70 -5.48 -8.96 -18.63
CA ILE A 70 -6.63 -8.46 -19.40
C ILE A 70 -6.18 -7.52 -20.51
N VAL A 71 -5.28 -6.58 -20.22
CA VAL A 71 -4.69 -5.67 -21.21
C VAL A 71 -3.18 -5.87 -21.21
N ASP A 72 -2.64 -6.18 -22.38
CA ASP A 72 -1.20 -6.20 -22.64
C ASP A 72 -0.88 -5.00 -23.56
N ASN A 73 -0.12 -4.04 -23.04
CA ASN A 73 0.43 -2.89 -23.77
C ASN A 73 1.94 -2.80 -23.47
N ASN A 74 2.66 -3.92 -23.56
CA ASN A 74 4.03 -4.02 -23.06
C ASN A 74 5.10 -3.63 -24.09
N GLY A 75 6.24 -3.15 -23.60
CA GLY A 75 7.42 -2.78 -24.40
C GLY A 75 7.58 -1.27 -24.62
N PRO A 76 8.60 -0.87 -25.42
CA PRO A 76 8.82 0.51 -25.79
C PRO A 76 7.86 0.95 -26.90
N HIS A 77 7.09 2.01 -26.68
CA HIS A 77 6.18 2.61 -27.67
C HIS A 77 5.74 4.01 -27.21
N GLY A 78 5.38 4.88 -28.16
CA GLY A 78 4.72 6.16 -27.82
C GLY A 78 3.30 5.95 -27.27
N ALA A 79 2.58 7.04 -26.95
CA ALA A 79 1.28 7.03 -26.28
C ALA A 79 0.11 6.30 -26.98
N GLU A 80 0.17 4.98 -27.00
CA GLU A 80 -0.77 4.01 -27.58
C GLU A 80 -1.85 3.56 -26.58
N THR A 81 -2.89 2.88 -27.08
CA THR A 81 -4.02 2.41 -26.27
C THR A 81 -4.40 0.99 -26.65
N GLN A 82 -4.29 0.06 -25.69
CA GLN A 82 -4.71 -1.33 -25.86
C GLN A 82 -5.93 -1.64 -24.98
N SER A 83 -6.61 -2.74 -25.25
CA SER A 83 -7.86 -3.10 -24.58
C SER A 83 -8.08 -4.61 -24.53
N GLY A 84 -8.84 -5.07 -23.53
CA GLY A 84 -9.28 -6.45 -23.44
C GLY A 84 -10.55 -6.60 -22.61
N SER A 85 -11.36 -7.61 -22.95
CA SER A 85 -12.66 -7.86 -22.32
C SER A 85 -12.63 -9.06 -21.38
N VAL A 86 -13.43 -8.99 -20.31
CA VAL A 86 -13.58 -10.05 -19.32
C VAL A 86 -15.00 -10.07 -18.74
N LEU A 87 -15.57 -11.27 -18.60
CA LEU A 87 -16.80 -11.49 -17.86
C LEU A 87 -16.53 -11.31 -16.36
N MET A 88 -17.23 -10.37 -15.75
CA MET A 88 -17.13 -10.06 -14.32
C MET A 88 -18.47 -10.23 -13.62
N ARG A 89 -18.41 -10.40 -12.31
CA ARG A 89 -19.57 -10.40 -11.42
C ARG A 89 -19.60 -9.13 -10.58
N ALA A 90 -20.77 -8.72 -10.11
CA ALA A 90 -20.91 -7.63 -9.14
C ALA A 90 -20.06 -7.93 -7.88
N GLY A 91 -19.41 -6.91 -7.33
CA GLY A 91 -18.56 -7.04 -6.15
C GLY A 91 -17.14 -6.52 -6.33
N LEU A 92 -16.24 -6.93 -5.44
CA LEU A 92 -14.88 -6.41 -5.34
C LEU A 92 -13.88 -7.42 -5.90
N HIS A 93 -13.07 -7.00 -6.89
CA HIS A 93 -12.08 -7.84 -7.57
C HIS A 93 -10.69 -7.23 -7.41
N ARG A 94 -9.63 -8.04 -7.28
CA ARG A 94 -8.25 -7.53 -7.33
C ARG A 94 -7.99 -6.88 -8.69
N ILE A 95 -7.35 -5.71 -8.69
CA ILE A 95 -6.78 -5.08 -9.89
C ILE A 95 -5.30 -4.80 -9.63
N HIS A 96 -4.48 -5.12 -10.61
CA HIS A 96 -3.05 -4.80 -10.60
C HIS A 96 -2.67 -4.20 -11.94
N VAL A 97 -2.03 -3.03 -11.92
CA VAL A 97 -1.49 -2.39 -13.11
C VAL A 97 0.01 -2.22 -12.94
N THR A 98 0.79 -2.70 -13.92
CA THR A 98 2.20 -2.31 -14.05
C THR A 98 2.34 -1.24 -15.10
N TYR A 99 3.27 -0.31 -14.90
CA TYR A 99 3.63 0.71 -15.88
C TYR A 99 5.15 0.87 -15.90
N SER A 100 5.69 0.99 -17.09
CA SER A 100 7.11 1.21 -17.37
C SER A 100 7.26 2.42 -18.28
N GLU A 101 8.01 3.42 -17.82
CA GLU A 101 8.58 4.47 -18.67
C GLU A 101 10.04 4.07 -18.97
N LEU A 102 10.49 4.21 -20.21
CA LEU A 102 11.90 4.04 -20.58
C LEU A 102 12.52 5.38 -21.00
N TYR A 103 11.91 6.07 -21.96
CA TYR A 103 12.38 7.39 -22.43
C TYR A 103 11.35 8.18 -23.25
N GLY A 104 10.85 9.29 -22.72
CA GLY A 104 10.19 10.30 -23.55
C GLY A 104 9.15 11.12 -22.81
N GLY A 105 7.89 10.73 -23.02
CA GLY A 105 6.72 11.41 -22.48
C GLY A 105 5.94 10.48 -21.57
N GLU A 106 5.91 10.77 -20.27
CA GLU A 106 5.24 9.91 -19.30
C GLU A 106 3.70 9.99 -19.42
N GLU A 107 3.03 8.93 -19.89
CA GLU A 107 1.57 8.79 -19.75
C GLU A 107 1.15 7.43 -19.21
N LEU A 108 0.20 7.43 -18.29
CA LEU A 108 -0.62 6.29 -17.93
C LEU A 108 -2.06 6.75 -17.66
N SER A 109 -3.05 6.11 -18.27
CA SER A 109 -4.42 6.15 -17.79
C SER A 109 -5.18 4.84 -18.02
N VAL A 110 -6.08 4.53 -17.09
CA VAL A 110 -6.90 3.32 -17.11
C VAL A 110 -8.37 3.68 -17.28
N THR A 111 -9.04 3.04 -18.23
CA THR A 111 -10.48 3.19 -18.48
C THR A 111 -11.19 1.84 -18.46
N TYR A 112 -12.52 1.88 -18.33
CA TYR A 112 -13.39 0.73 -18.46
C TYR A 112 -14.73 1.08 -19.13
N SER A 113 -15.40 0.08 -19.69
CA SER A 113 -16.76 0.15 -20.23
C SER A 113 -17.51 -1.17 -20.08
N SER A 114 -18.83 -1.13 -20.23
CA SER A 114 -19.74 -2.28 -20.36
C SER A 114 -20.91 -1.91 -21.29
N ASN A 115 -21.90 -2.80 -21.45
CA ASN A 115 -23.12 -2.47 -22.19
C ASN A 115 -23.97 -1.35 -21.54
N THR A 116 -23.76 -1.07 -20.25
CA THR A 116 -24.49 -0.09 -19.43
C THR A 116 -23.63 1.10 -19.02
N ILE A 117 -22.30 0.97 -19.11
CA ILE A 117 -21.32 1.94 -18.66
C ILE A 117 -20.51 2.44 -19.87
N PRO A 118 -20.67 3.72 -20.30
CA PRO A 118 -19.87 4.26 -21.39
C PRO A 118 -18.39 4.32 -21.00
N ALA A 119 -17.50 4.29 -22.00
CA ALA A 119 -16.06 4.30 -21.79
C ALA A 119 -15.60 5.53 -20.99
N GLN A 120 -15.09 5.30 -19.79
CA GLN A 120 -14.66 6.34 -18.85
C GLN A 120 -13.47 5.87 -18.01
N LYS A 121 -12.75 6.80 -17.38
CA LYS A 121 -11.74 6.47 -16.37
C LYS A 121 -12.42 5.78 -15.19
N ILE A 122 -11.78 4.76 -14.60
CA ILE A 122 -12.36 4.06 -13.44
C ILE A 122 -12.47 5.09 -12.29
N PRO A 123 -13.68 5.37 -11.74
CA PRO A 123 -13.85 6.41 -10.73
C PRO A 123 -13.14 6.08 -9.42
N ASP A 124 -12.63 7.10 -8.73
CA ASP A 124 -11.99 7.01 -7.40
C ASP A 124 -12.86 6.28 -6.36
N ASN A 125 -14.20 6.37 -6.46
CA ASN A 125 -15.14 5.67 -5.57
C ASN A 125 -15.43 4.20 -5.96
N GLN A 126 -14.82 3.71 -7.04
CA GLN A 126 -14.78 2.30 -7.43
C GLN A 126 -13.39 1.67 -7.29
N LEU A 127 -12.32 2.48 -7.09
CA LEU A 127 -10.96 2.01 -6.83
C LEU A 127 -10.66 1.98 -5.33
N PHE A 128 -10.12 0.86 -4.86
CA PHE A 128 -9.99 0.58 -3.43
C PHE A 128 -8.63 0.02 -3.06
N ARG A 129 -8.06 0.50 -1.95
CA ARG A 129 -6.95 -0.17 -1.25
C ARG A 129 -7.43 -0.81 0.03
N GLU A 130 -6.89 -1.99 0.31
CA GLU A 130 -7.08 -2.66 1.59
C GLU A 130 -6.45 -1.83 2.72
N LEU A 131 -7.21 -1.63 3.79
CA LEU A 131 -6.70 -1.08 5.04
C LEU A 131 -6.45 -2.25 5.99
N LEU A 132 -5.19 -2.52 6.28
CA LEU A 132 -4.83 -3.32 7.44
C LEU A 132 -5.31 -2.58 8.68
N GLU A 133 -6.37 -3.08 9.34
CA GLU A 133 -6.71 -2.62 10.68
C GLU A 133 -5.55 -2.99 11.60
N ILE A 134 -4.72 -2.00 11.95
CA ILE A 134 -3.76 -2.12 13.03
C ILE A 134 -4.57 -2.21 14.33
N THR A 135 -4.99 -3.43 14.64
CA THR A 135 -5.50 -3.79 15.96
C THR A 135 -4.32 -3.66 16.92
N THR A 136 -4.18 -2.47 17.51
CA THR A 136 -3.49 -2.31 18.79
C THR A 136 -4.04 -3.40 19.71
N PRO A 137 -3.23 -4.33 20.23
CA PRO A 137 -3.74 -5.38 21.12
C PRO A 137 -4.58 -4.74 22.23
N PRO A 138 -5.79 -5.25 22.52
CA PRO A 138 -6.64 -4.67 23.55
C PRO A 138 -5.85 -4.66 24.86
N ASP A 139 -5.67 -3.46 25.44
CA ASP A 139 -4.60 -3.13 26.39
C ASP A 139 -4.15 -4.35 27.21
N VAL A 140 -3.01 -4.94 26.80
CA VAL A 140 -2.35 -5.98 27.57
C VAL A 140 -1.67 -5.27 28.72
N SER A 141 -2.52 -4.87 29.68
CA SER A 141 -2.18 -4.18 30.90
C SER A 141 -1.35 -5.16 31.74
N LEU A 142 -0.06 -5.21 31.44
CA LEU A 142 0.90 -6.08 32.09
C LEU A 142 0.87 -5.70 33.57
N LYS A 143 0.20 -6.55 34.37
CA LYS A 143 0.32 -6.56 35.82
C LYS A 143 1.75 -7.01 36.16
N VAL A 144 2.71 -6.11 35.96
CA VAL A 144 4.08 -6.25 36.43
C VAL A 144 3.97 -6.50 37.93
N PRO A 145 4.30 -7.70 38.44
CA PRO A 145 4.23 -7.94 39.87
C PRO A 145 5.23 -6.98 40.51
N ARG A 146 4.76 -6.16 41.46
CA ARG A 146 5.58 -5.09 42.08
C ARG A 146 6.57 -5.67 43.10
N ALA A 147 7.48 -6.50 42.59
CA ALA A 147 8.51 -7.19 43.33
C ALA A 147 9.59 -6.21 43.80
N GLY A 148 9.37 -5.65 44.99
CA GLY A 148 10.46 -5.31 45.91
C GLY A 148 11.50 -4.28 45.47
N LEU A 149 11.08 -3.06 45.11
CA LEU A 149 11.94 -1.87 45.26
C LEU A 149 11.51 -1.07 46.49
N LYS A 150 12.08 -1.44 47.65
CA LYS A 150 12.08 -0.59 48.85
C LYS A 150 13.14 0.50 48.68
N GLY A 151 12.80 1.72 49.09
CA GLY A 151 13.79 2.75 49.39
C GLY A 151 14.31 3.57 48.21
N PHE A 152 13.53 4.59 47.82
CA PHE A 152 14.12 5.92 47.80
C PHE A 152 13.10 6.97 48.24
N VAL A 153 13.45 7.79 49.23
CA VAL A 153 12.70 8.97 49.64
C VAL A 153 13.55 10.17 49.23
N GLY A 154 13.05 10.96 48.28
CA GLY A 154 13.70 12.18 47.79
C GLY A 154 12.62 13.19 47.44
N SER A 155 12.83 14.47 47.79
CA SER A 155 11.74 15.46 47.80
C SER A 155 12.18 16.84 47.32
N ARG A 156 11.30 17.47 46.52
CA ARG A 156 11.16 18.92 46.22
C ARG A 156 12.14 19.58 45.20
N HIS A 157 11.48 20.30 44.27
CA HIS A 157 11.79 21.64 43.71
C HIS A 157 13.05 21.89 42.82
N PHE A 158 12.78 22.52 41.65
CA PHE A 158 13.37 23.76 41.09
C PHE A 158 14.77 24.25 41.57
N VAL A 159 15.67 24.81 40.74
CA VAL A 159 15.61 25.35 39.35
C VAL A 159 16.98 25.16 38.61
N PRO A 160 17.06 25.27 37.25
CA PRO A 160 18.26 24.90 36.46
C PRO A 160 19.37 25.97 36.31
N GLY A 161 20.56 25.52 35.88
CA GLY A 161 21.73 26.34 35.48
C GLY A 161 22.83 25.49 34.79
N ASN A 162 23.68 26.12 33.96
CA ASN A 162 24.77 25.46 33.22
C ASN A 162 25.99 25.11 34.11
N VAL A 163 26.78 24.10 33.70
CA VAL A 163 28.19 24.25 33.25
C VAL A 163 28.74 22.89 32.76
N GLU A 164 29.73 22.92 31.86
CA GLU A 164 30.28 21.76 31.15
C GLU A 164 31.51 21.10 31.80
N ARG A 165 31.58 19.75 31.70
CA ARG A 165 32.82 18.91 31.56
C ARG A 165 33.82 18.95 32.76
N PRO A 166 34.95 18.18 32.77
CA PRO A 166 35.44 17.18 31.80
C PRO A 166 35.86 15.78 32.38
N GLY A 167 35.58 14.71 31.61
CA GLY A 167 36.39 13.46 31.56
C GLY A 167 36.38 12.53 32.80
N LYS A 168 37.11 11.40 32.82
CA LYS A 168 37.72 10.60 31.72
C LYS A 168 38.15 9.22 32.26
N SER A 169 37.98 8.12 31.49
CA SER A 169 38.35 6.72 31.83
C SER A 169 37.62 6.13 33.06
N SER A 170 37.55 4.82 33.31
CA SER A 170 38.16 3.60 32.71
C SER A 170 37.04 2.53 32.49
N LEU A 171 37.11 1.55 31.59
CA LEU A 171 37.85 0.26 31.66
C LEU A 171 37.71 -0.43 33.06
N GLN A 172 37.44 -1.73 33.20
CA GLN A 172 37.49 -2.83 32.23
C GLN A 172 36.70 -4.09 32.70
N SER A 173 36.31 -4.94 31.75
CA SER A 173 36.19 -6.43 31.83
C SER A 173 35.76 -7.13 33.14
N CYS A 174 34.62 -7.85 33.06
CA CYS A 174 34.58 -9.32 33.11
C CYS A 174 33.19 -9.81 32.62
N LEU A 175 32.93 -11.05 32.19
CA LEU A 175 33.63 -12.18 31.55
C LEU A 175 32.59 -13.33 31.59
N LEU A 176 32.70 -14.35 30.73
CA LEU A 176 31.91 -15.61 30.77
C LEU A 176 30.39 -15.50 30.54
N CYS A 177 29.96 -15.79 29.30
CA CYS A 177 28.95 -16.82 29.07
C CYS A 177 29.01 -17.35 27.61
N GLN A 178 29.98 -18.21 27.32
CA GLN A 178 30.00 -19.00 26.07
C GLN A 178 29.29 -20.33 26.30
N ARG A 179 28.29 -20.68 25.47
CA ARG A 179 28.03 -22.05 24.98
C ARG A 179 27.48 -22.01 23.55
N PRO A 180 27.81 -23.00 22.69
CA PRO A 180 27.56 -22.93 21.25
C PRO A 180 26.20 -23.50 20.84
N VAL A 181 25.82 -23.23 19.59
CA VAL A 181 24.83 -24.00 18.83
C VAL A 181 25.54 -24.86 17.78
N ASN A 182 25.05 -26.08 17.56
CA ASN A 182 25.63 -27.01 16.59
C ASN A 182 25.01 -26.81 15.20
N TRP A 183 25.86 -26.88 14.18
CA TRP A 183 25.63 -27.63 12.93
C TRP A 183 26.97 -28.21 12.49
#